data_AF-A0A915P9H7-F1
#
_entry.id   AF-A0A915P9H7-F1
#
_cell.length_a   1.000
_cell.length_b   1.000
_cell.length_c   1.000
_cell.angle_alpha   90.00
_cell.angle_beta   90.00
_cell.angle_gamma   90.00
#
_symmetry.space_group_name_H-M   'P 1'
#
loop_
_entity.id
_entity.type
_entity.pdbx_description
1 polymer ?
#
loop_
_entity_poly.entity_id
_entity_poly.type
_entity_poly.pdbx_seq_one_letter_code
_entity_poly.pdbx_strand_id
1 'polypeptide(L)'
;MLLYYFASAVKSIQFHVDDDIIDKLNYYYTTAIIIGNTYFLPLNDYIPKILSEREQRQIGYYQWVPFVLALKALLFYVPTIVWRLLSWQSGIHVQSLVQMACDSRLLDAESRQRAMQTIATNVEEALHVKHQLGGSRMRMLNLIICTRSSGAAVTFLYISVNIVGQIFLLNTFLGNRSRWYGLHVLQDLMNGHEWEESGHFPRVTLCDFEVKVLGNVHRHTVQCVLMINMFVFILEFKYFWEKNLGKIWEL
;
A
#
# COMPACT_ATOMS: atom_id res chain seq x y z
N MET A 1 7.50 -36.14 -35.93
CA MET A 1 7.23 -35.34 -34.72
C MET A 1 7.38 -33.84 -34.99
N LEU A 2 8.54 -33.35 -35.46
CA LEU A 2 8.73 -31.95 -35.87
C LEU A 2 7.74 -31.43 -36.93
N LEU A 3 7.40 -32.25 -37.93
CA LEU A 3 6.40 -31.90 -38.95
C LEU A 3 4.97 -31.73 -38.39
N TYR A 4 4.63 -32.40 -37.29
CA TYR A 4 3.32 -32.25 -36.63
C TYR A 4 3.23 -30.92 -35.87
N TYR A 5 4.30 -30.56 -35.15
CA TYR A 5 4.40 -29.25 -34.50
C TYR A 5 4.47 -28.12 -35.52
N PHE A 6 5.19 -28.32 -36.63
CA PHE A 6 5.26 -27.33 -37.71
C PHE A 6 3.91 -27.16 -38.41
N ALA A 7 3.19 -28.25 -38.70
CA ALA A 7 1.83 -28.19 -39.23
C ALA A 7 0.84 -27.52 -38.26
N SER A 8 0.98 -27.77 -36.94
CA SER A 8 0.17 -27.10 -35.91
C SER A 8 0.50 -25.60 -35.79
N ALA A 9 1.77 -25.22 -35.92
CA ALA A 9 2.21 -23.83 -35.91
C ALA A 9 1.76 -23.06 -37.17
N VAL A 10 1.83 -23.69 -38.35
CA VAL A 10 1.32 -23.10 -39.60
C VAL A 10 -0.21 -22.98 -39.56
N LYS A 11 -0.92 -23.95 -38.96
CA LYS A 11 -2.37 -23.90 -38.74
C LYS A 11 -2.79 -22.82 -37.74
N SER A 12 -1.91 -22.47 -36.79
CA SER A 12 -2.05 -21.33 -35.86
C SER A 12 -1.78 -19.97 -36.52
N ILE A 13 -1.16 -19.92 -37.70
CA ILE A 13 -0.88 -18.69 -38.46
C ILE A 13 -1.96 -18.42 -39.53
N GLN A 14 -2.87 -19.37 -39.79
CA GLN A 14 -4.01 -19.12 -40.66
C GLN A 14 -4.95 -18.13 -39.98
N PHE A 15 -4.97 -16.90 -40.51
CA PHE A 15 -5.92 -15.83 -40.16
C PHE A 15 -7.34 -16.41 -40.19
N HIS A 16 -7.93 -16.63 -39.00
CA HIS A 16 -9.35 -16.92 -38.91
C HIS A 16 -10.06 -15.58 -39.03
N VAL A 17 -11.08 -15.49 -39.89
CA VAL A 17 -11.93 -14.29 -39.97
C VAL A 17 -12.57 -13.95 -38.60
N ASP A 18 -12.64 -14.94 -37.71
CA ASP A 18 -13.10 -14.80 -36.33
C ASP A 18 -12.07 -14.17 -35.37
N ASP A 19 -10.79 -14.10 -35.73
CA ASP A 19 -9.75 -13.48 -34.88
C ASP A 19 -10.02 -11.97 -34.73
N ASP A 20 -10.42 -11.29 -35.80
CA ASP A 20 -10.81 -9.87 -35.75
C ASP A 20 -12.04 -9.62 -34.87
N ILE A 21 -13.00 -10.56 -34.87
CA ILE A 21 -14.21 -10.45 -34.06
C ILE A 21 -13.87 -10.72 -32.61
N ILE A 22 -13.16 -11.81 -32.30
CA ILE A 22 -12.73 -12.18 -30.95
C ILE A 22 -11.82 -11.10 -30.37
N ASP A 23 -10.88 -10.54 -31.13
CA ASP A 23 -9.99 -9.48 -30.66
C ASP A 23 -10.73 -8.17 -30.40
N LYS A 24 -11.68 -7.80 -31.27
CA LYS A 24 -12.56 -6.66 -30.99
C LYS A 24 -13.41 -6.92 -29.75
N LEU A 25 -14.03 -8.09 -29.66
CA LEU A 25 -14.84 -8.48 -28.51
C LEU A 25 -14.01 -8.44 -27.22
N ASN A 26 -12.80 -8.97 -27.27
CA ASN A 26 -11.86 -9.01 -26.15
C ASN A 26 -11.42 -7.59 -25.76
N TYR A 27 -11.12 -6.72 -26.72
CA TYR A 27 -10.80 -5.32 -26.45
C TYR A 27 -11.97 -4.57 -25.79
N TYR A 28 -13.19 -4.72 -26.32
CA TYR A 28 -14.39 -4.08 -25.77
C TYR A 28 -14.76 -4.62 -24.39
N TYR A 29 -14.78 -5.95 -24.22
CA TYR A 29 -15.09 -6.57 -22.93
C TYR A 29 -14.01 -6.30 -21.91
N THR A 30 -12.73 -6.47 -22.23
CA THR A 30 -11.64 -6.22 -21.27
C THR A 30 -11.66 -4.77 -20.78
N THR A 31 -11.83 -3.80 -21.68
CA THR A 31 -11.91 -2.39 -21.30
C THR A 31 -13.12 -2.12 -20.40
N ALA A 32 -14.28 -2.68 -20.74
CA ALA A 32 -15.50 -2.46 -19.98
C ALA A 32 -15.54 -3.26 -18.66
N ILE A 33 -14.83 -4.38 -18.53
CA ILE A 33 -14.62 -5.11 -17.26
C ILE A 33 -13.73 -4.29 -16.31
N ILE A 34 -12.70 -3.63 -16.85
CA ILE A 34 -11.76 -2.82 -16.05
C ILE A 34 -12.45 -1.53 -15.56
N ILE A 35 -13.26 -0.90 -16.42
CA ILE A 35 -13.88 0.41 -16.14
C ILE A 35 -15.27 0.25 -15.48
N GLY A 36 -15.94 -0.87 -15.67
CA GLY A 36 -17.27 -1.14 -15.13
C GLY A 36 -17.24 -1.73 -13.72
N ASN A 37 -18.30 -1.45 -12.95
CA ASN A 37 -18.54 -2.17 -11.70
C ASN A 37 -18.95 -3.62 -12.02
N THR A 38 -18.39 -4.58 -11.30
CA THR A 38 -18.81 -5.98 -11.34
C THR A 38 -19.48 -6.34 -10.04
N TYR A 39 -20.24 -7.43 -9.97
CA TYR A 39 -20.86 -7.90 -8.73
C TYR A 39 -20.52 -9.36 -8.46
N PHE A 40 -20.45 -9.71 -7.18
CA PHE A 40 -20.22 -11.09 -6.77
C PHE A 40 -21.54 -11.81 -6.53
N LEU A 41 -21.59 -13.07 -6.95
CA LEU A 41 -22.69 -13.99 -6.71
C LEU A 41 -22.11 -15.39 -6.50
N PRO A 42 -22.49 -16.12 -5.43
CA PRO A 42 -22.13 -17.52 -5.27
C PRO A 42 -22.63 -18.37 -6.45
N LEU A 43 -21.90 -19.43 -6.81
CA LEU A 43 -22.21 -20.27 -7.98
C LEU A 43 -23.59 -20.95 -7.90
N ASN A 44 -24.09 -21.21 -6.69
CA ASN A 44 -25.37 -21.87 -6.46
C ASN A 44 -26.57 -20.91 -6.48
N ASP A 45 -26.34 -19.60 -6.50
CA ASP A 45 -27.39 -18.59 -6.49
C ASP A 45 -27.86 -18.25 -7.90
N TYR A 46 -29.15 -17.96 -8.04
CA TYR A 46 -29.72 -17.47 -9.30
C TYR A 46 -29.36 -16.01 -9.54
N ILE A 47 -29.16 -15.63 -10.80
CA ILE A 47 -28.91 -14.24 -11.17
C ILE A 47 -30.22 -13.44 -11.02
N PRO A 48 -30.30 -12.45 -10.12
CA PRO A 48 -31.55 -11.74 -9.84
C PRO A 48 -32.00 -10.95 -11.07
N LYS A 49 -33.31 -10.92 -11.35
CA LYS A 49 -33.87 -10.15 -12.49
C LYS A 49 -33.94 -8.64 -12.21
N ILE A 50 -34.03 -8.27 -10.93
CA ILE A 50 -34.16 -6.90 -10.46
C ILE A 50 -32.78 -6.23 -10.50
N LEU A 51 -32.68 -5.05 -11.12
CA LEU A 51 -31.41 -4.33 -11.29
C LEU A 51 -30.86 -3.78 -9.97
N SER A 52 -31.72 -3.27 -9.10
CA SER A 52 -31.31 -2.70 -7.82
C SER A 52 -30.62 -3.73 -6.90
N GLU A 53 -31.01 -5.00 -6.95
CA GLU A 53 -30.33 -6.07 -6.20
C GLU A 53 -28.91 -6.33 -6.72
N ARG A 54 -28.70 -6.21 -8.04
CA ARG A 54 -27.37 -6.35 -8.64
C ARG A 54 -26.50 -5.15 -8.27
N GLU A 55 -27.04 -3.94 -8.32
CA GLU A 55 -26.34 -2.71 -7.94
C GLU A 55 -25.86 -2.73 -6.49
N GLN A 56 -26.68 -3.25 -5.57
CA GLN A 56 -26.30 -3.38 -4.15
C GLN A 56 -25.13 -4.34 -3.91
N ARG A 57 -24.90 -5.29 -4.82
CA ARG A 57 -23.82 -6.29 -4.75
C ARG A 57 -22.59 -5.89 -5.56
N GLN A 58 -22.58 -4.67 -6.13
CA GLN A 58 -21.46 -4.19 -6.93
C GLN A 58 -20.21 -3.96 -6.10
N ILE A 59 -19.09 -4.26 -6.73
CA ILE A 59 -17.74 -4.21 -6.21
C ILE A 59 -16.96 -3.23 -7.11
N GLY A 60 -16.80 -2.00 -6.63
CA GLY A 60 -16.06 -0.93 -7.33
C GLY A 60 -14.68 -0.61 -6.75
N TYR A 61 -14.31 -1.18 -5.59
CA TYR A 61 -13.07 -0.80 -4.91
C TYR A 61 -11.81 -1.17 -5.70
N TYR A 62 -11.84 -2.22 -6.53
CA TYR A 62 -10.67 -2.67 -7.31
C TYR A 62 -10.07 -1.59 -8.22
N GLN A 63 -10.90 -0.69 -8.75
CA GLN A 63 -10.45 0.44 -9.58
C GLN A 63 -9.58 1.43 -8.81
N TRP A 64 -9.83 1.55 -7.51
CA TRP A 64 -9.21 2.52 -6.63
C TRP A 64 -8.03 1.96 -5.82
N VAL A 65 -7.86 0.63 -5.82
CA VAL A 65 -6.80 -0.07 -5.06
C VAL A 65 -5.41 0.52 -5.34
N PRO A 66 -4.96 0.76 -6.58
CA PRO A 66 -3.62 1.29 -6.84
C PRO A 66 -3.39 2.68 -6.23
N PHE A 67 -4.39 3.56 -6.32
CA PHE A 67 -4.31 4.93 -5.78
C PHE A 67 -4.29 4.93 -4.26
N VAL A 68 -5.13 4.09 -3.65
CA VAL A 68 -5.17 3.94 -2.19
C VAL A 68 -3.86 3.37 -1.68
N LEU A 69 -3.30 2.33 -2.32
CA LEU A 69 -2.01 1.77 -1.93
C LEU A 69 -0.87 2.79 -2.06
N ALA A 70 -0.86 3.60 -3.11
CA ALA A 70 0.09 4.69 -3.26
C ALA A 70 -0.05 5.74 -2.14
N LEU A 71 -1.27 6.13 -1.80
CA LEU A 71 -1.54 7.03 -0.68
C LEU A 71 -1.07 6.43 0.66
N LYS A 72 -1.34 5.13 0.89
CA LYS A 72 -0.89 4.43 2.10
C LYS A 72 0.64 4.45 2.22
N ALA A 73 1.36 4.21 1.12
CA ALA A 73 2.81 4.28 1.10
C ALA A 73 3.33 5.68 1.40
N LEU A 74 2.74 6.71 0.79
CA LEU A 74 3.09 8.10 1.08
C LEU A 74 2.87 8.43 2.55
N LEU A 75 1.72 8.02 3.12
CA LEU A 75 1.40 8.20 4.53
C LEU A 75 2.38 7.46 5.46
N PHE A 76 2.88 6.28 5.08
CA PHE A 76 3.94 5.56 5.81
C PHE A 76 5.31 6.24 5.69
N TYR A 77 5.54 7.08 4.69
CA TYR A 77 6.77 7.85 4.53
C TYR A 77 6.83 9.11 5.38
N VAL A 78 5.66 9.70 5.70
CA VAL A 78 5.56 10.95 6.47
C VAL A 78 6.34 10.92 7.80
N PRO A 79 6.31 9.83 8.62
CA PRO A 79 7.11 9.76 9.85
C PRO A 79 8.60 10.04 9.63
N THR A 80 9.16 9.54 8.54
CA THR A 80 10.57 9.71 8.19
C THR A 80 10.87 11.15 7.79
N ILE A 81 9.98 11.78 7.01
CA ILE A 81 10.11 13.19 6.64
C ILE A 81 10.04 14.07 7.89
N VAL A 82 9.04 13.85 8.75
CA VAL A 82 8.85 14.61 9.98
C VAL A 82 10.06 14.45 10.89
N TRP A 83 10.58 13.23 11.05
CA TRP A 83 11.81 12.98 11.80
C TRP A 83 13.00 13.76 11.22
N ARG A 84 13.22 13.71 9.91
CA ARG A 84 14.32 14.46 9.26
C ARG A 84 14.18 15.97 9.45
N LEU A 85 12.99 16.53 9.24
CA LEU A 85 12.73 17.96 9.41
C LEU A 85 12.89 18.44 10.87
N LEU A 86 12.43 17.65 11.84
CA LEU A 86 12.57 17.98 13.26
C LEU A 86 13.99 17.76 13.78
N SER A 87 14.71 16.74 13.27
CA SER A 87 16.11 16.52 13.61
C SER A 87 17.00 17.69 13.22
N TRP A 88 16.68 18.37 12.11
CA TRP A 88 17.40 19.55 11.65
C TRP A 88 17.24 20.75 12.62
N GLN A 89 16.06 20.90 13.23
CA GLN A 89 15.81 21.96 14.22
C GLN A 89 16.47 21.72 15.59
N SER A 90 16.96 20.50 15.84
CA SER A 90 17.54 20.13 17.14
C SER A 90 18.94 20.75 17.37
N GLY A 91 19.49 21.49 16.39
CA GLY A 91 20.74 22.25 16.54
C GLY A 91 22.02 21.41 16.67
N ILE A 92 21.88 20.10 16.84
CA ILE A 92 22.97 19.13 16.98
C ILE A 92 22.89 18.19 15.78
N HIS A 93 23.82 18.33 14.84
CA HIS A 93 23.96 17.42 13.70
C HIS A 93 24.48 16.06 14.21
N VAL A 94 23.58 15.21 14.71
CA VAL A 94 23.90 13.87 15.25
C VAL A 94 24.68 13.05 14.23
N GLN A 95 24.31 13.13 12.95
CA GLN A 95 25.02 12.42 11.87
C GLN A 95 26.49 12.83 11.74
N SER A 96 26.79 14.13 11.82
CA SER A 96 28.16 14.66 11.78
C SER A 96 28.96 14.25 13.03
N LEU A 97 28.31 14.25 14.20
CA LEU A 97 28.92 13.85 15.47
C LEU A 97 29.25 12.35 15.49
N VAL A 98 28.34 11.51 14.98
CA VAL A 98 28.55 10.06 14.82
C VAL A 98 29.64 9.79 13.80
N GLN A 99 29.67 10.55 12.69
CA GLN A 99 30.68 10.39 11.65
C GLN A 99 32.07 10.80 12.15
N MET A 100 32.20 11.94 12.84
CA MET A 100 33.44 12.34 13.52
C MET A 100 33.88 11.31 14.57
N ALA A 101 32.95 10.73 15.32
CA ALA A 101 33.26 9.66 16.28
C ALA A 101 33.77 8.40 15.58
N CYS A 102 33.17 8.00 14.45
CA CYS A 102 33.64 6.88 13.63
C CYS A 102 35.02 7.15 13.01
N ASP A 103 35.22 8.34 12.43
CA ASP A 103 36.47 8.75 11.80
C ASP A 103 37.61 8.87 12.82
N SER A 104 37.30 9.24 14.07
CA SER A 104 38.28 9.29 15.16
C SER A 104 38.97 7.95 15.45
N ARG A 105 38.35 6.82 15.07
CA ARG A 105 38.93 5.49 15.25
C ARG A 105 40.11 5.21 14.33
N LEU A 106 40.21 5.93 13.22
CA LEU A 106 41.27 5.80 12.21
C LEU A 106 42.44 6.77 12.45
N LEU A 107 42.30 7.69 13.41
CA LEU A 107 43.31 8.68 13.75
C LEU A 107 44.38 8.13 14.70
N ASP A 108 45.58 8.69 14.60
CA ASP A 108 46.68 8.43 15.52
C ASP A 108 46.35 8.87 16.96
N ALA A 109 47.04 8.31 17.96
CA ALA A 109 46.64 8.41 19.37
C ALA A 109 46.47 9.86 19.87
N GLU A 110 47.38 10.75 19.47
CA GLU A 110 47.35 12.16 19.85
C GLU A 110 46.21 12.93 19.17
N SER A 111 45.99 12.67 17.87
CA SER A 111 44.92 13.27 17.06
C SER A 111 43.53 12.80 17.50
N ARG A 112 43.40 11.53 17.89
CA ARG A 112 42.18 10.96 18.45
C ARG A 112 41.79 11.62 19.78
N GLN A 113 42.76 11.89 20.65
CA GLN A 113 42.53 12.57 21.94
C GLN A 113 41.91 13.96 21.72
N ARG A 114 42.44 14.72 20.75
CA ARG A 114 41.93 16.04 20.38
C ARG A 114 40.52 15.97 19.78
N ALA A 115 40.28 15.03 18.87
CA ALA A 115 38.94 14.81 18.29
C ALA A 115 37.91 14.42 19.36
N MET A 116 38.25 13.51 20.29
CA MET A 116 37.40 13.15 21.42
C MET A 116 37.09 14.36 22.31
N GLN A 117 38.08 15.22 22.59
CA GLN A 117 37.86 16.44 23.36
C GLN A 117 36.89 17.39 22.65
N THR A 118 37.08 17.64 21.35
CA THR A 118 36.14 18.46 20.56
C THR A 118 34.73 17.88 20.56
N ILE A 119 34.57 16.57 20.45
CA ILE A 119 33.26 15.90 20.54
C ILE A 119 32.66 16.10 21.94
N ALA A 120 33.44 15.91 23.00
CA ALA A 120 32.99 16.06 24.38
C ALA A 120 32.51 17.48 24.69
N THR A 121 33.27 18.50 24.27
CA THR A 121 32.91 19.92 24.47
C THR A 121 31.63 20.29 23.72
N ASN A 122 31.47 19.85 22.47
CA ASN A 122 30.23 20.07 21.71
C ASN A 122 29.01 19.41 22.36
N VAL A 123 29.17 18.21 22.96
CA VAL A 123 28.09 17.51 23.68
C VAL A 123 27.77 18.22 25.00
N GLU A 124 28.77 18.73 25.70
CA GLU A 124 28.62 19.47 26.96
C GLU A 124 27.90 20.81 26.74
N GLU A 125 28.27 21.57 25.70
CA GLU A 125 27.59 22.81 25.30
C GLU A 125 26.12 22.54 24.90
N ALA A 126 25.88 21.47 24.14
CA ALA A 126 24.54 21.02 23.78
C ALA A 126 23.67 20.67 25.01
N LEU A 127 24.25 20.04 26.04
CA LEU A 127 23.57 19.75 27.29
C LEU A 127 23.29 21.01 28.11
N HIS A 128 24.21 21.97 28.11
CA HIS A 128 24.06 23.24 28.84
C HIS A 128 22.93 24.12 28.27
N VAL A 129 22.84 24.25 26.95
CA VAL A 129 21.74 24.99 26.28
C VAL A 129 20.38 24.37 26.65
N LYS A 130 20.32 23.04 26.72
CA LYS A 130 19.11 22.29 27.10
C LYS A 130 18.67 22.55 28.54
N HIS A 131 19.62 22.71 29.47
CA HIS A 131 19.33 23.00 30.87
C HIS A 131 18.78 24.43 31.07
N GLN A 132 19.21 25.40 30.25
CA GLN A 132 18.73 26.78 30.31
C GLN A 132 17.32 26.99 29.73
N LEU A 133 16.89 26.14 28.77
CA LEU A 133 15.54 26.18 28.16
C LEU A 133 14.41 25.65 29.08
N GLY A 134 14.70 25.30 30.34
CA GLY A 134 13.76 24.81 31.36
C GLY A 134 12.81 25.86 31.98
N GLY A 135 12.59 27.00 31.31
CA GLY A 135 11.68 28.07 31.73
C GLY A 135 10.21 27.81 31.38
N SER A 136 9.32 28.02 32.35
CA SER A 136 7.91 27.60 32.48
C SER A 136 6.99 27.70 31.23
N ARG A 137 7.29 28.54 30.23
CA ARG A 137 6.40 28.82 29.09
C ARG A 137 6.65 27.93 27.85
N MET A 138 7.82 27.29 27.75
CA MET A 138 8.20 26.40 26.64
C MET A 138 8.03 24.91 26.96
N ARG A 139 7.44 24.52 28.11
CA ARG A 139 7.24 23.11 28.47
C ARG A 139 6.38 22.34 27.46
N MET A 140 5.35 22.97 26.90
CA MET A 140 4.42 22.30 25.98
C MET A 140 5.07 22.01 24.61
N LEU A 141 5.87 22.95 24.09
CA LEU A 141 6.62 22.79 22.83
C LEU A 141 7.88 21.92 23.02
N ASN A 142 8.60 22.04 24.15
CA ASN A 142 9.77 21.21 24.44
C ASN A 142 9.43 19.75 24.79
N LEU A 143 8.20 19.47 25.28
CA LEU A 143 7.70 18.10 25.40
C LEU A 143 7.61 17.44 24.02
N ILE A 144 7.24 18.17 22.97
CA ILE A 144 7.07 17.61 21.64
C ILE A 144 8.42 17.38 20.93
N ILE A 145 9.45 18.19 21.24
CA ILE A 145 10.62 18.26 20.35
C ILE A 145 11.90 17.64 20.94
N CYS A 146 12.18 17.64 22.25
CA CYS A 146 13.59 17.43 22.65
C CYS A 146 13.96 16.83 24.02
N THR A 147 13.14 15.99 24.67
CA THR A 147 13.66 15.15 25.78
C THR A 147 13.84 13.70 25.33
N ARG A 148 14.89 13.02 25.81
CA ARG A 148 15.25 11.63 25.46
C ARG A 148 14.10 10.63 25.68
N SER A 149 13.17 10.96 26.57
CA SER A 149 11.91 10.25 26.80
C SER A 149 10.80 10.71 25.83
N SER A 150 10.70 12.01 25.55
CA SER A 150 9.62 12.56 24.75
C SER A 150 9.81 12.47 23.23
N GLY A 151 11.04 12.41 22.69
CA GLY A 151 11.26 12.12 21.28
C GLY A 151 10.79 10.70 20.92
N ALA A 152 11.19 9.70 21.72
CA ALA A 152 10.72 8.32 21.55
C ALA A 152 9.20 8.19 21.77
N ALA A 153 8.64 8.89 22.76
CA ALA A 153 7.20 8.88 23.01
C ALA A 153 6.40 9.57 21.89
N VAL A 154 6.90 10.68 21.34
CA VAL A 154 6.27 11.40 20.22
C VAL A 154 6.38 10.58 18.93
N THR A 155 7.53 9.96 18.65
CA THR A 155 7.69 9.03 17.53
C THR A 155 6.76 7.82 17.70
N PHE A 156 6.67 7.24 18.90
CA PHE A 156 5.78 6.11 19.19
C PHE A 156 4.30 6.49 19.04
N LEU A 157 3.89 7.65 19.58
CA LEU A 157 2.54 8.18 19.42
C LEU A 157 2.22 8.42 17.95
N TYR A 158 3.15 9.05 17.21
CA TYR A 158 2.96 9.35 15.79
C TYR A 158 2.87 8.09 14.93
N ILE A 159 3.74 7.10 15.17
CA ILE A 159 3.68 5.78 14.50
C ILE A 159 2.36 5.09 14.84
N SER A 160 1.95 5.09 16.11
CA SER A 160 0.69 4.48 16.55
C SER A 160 -0.51 5.13 15.87
N VAL A 161 -0.56 6.47 15.80
CA VAL A 161 -1.61 7.22 15.09
C VAL A 161 -1.57 6.93 13.59
N ASN A 162 -0.39 6.81 12.98
CA ASN A 162 -0.25 6.45 11.57
C ASN A 162 -0.81 5.05 11.32
N ILE A 163 -0.43 4.05 12.12
CA ILE A 163 -0.92 2.67 12.00
C ILE A 163 -2.45 2.62 12.16
N VAL A 164 -2.99 3.28 13.19
CA VAL A 164 -4.44 3.33 13.43
C VAL A 164 -5.17 4.02 12.27
N GLY A 165 -4.63 5.12 11.76
CA GLY A 165 -5.17 5.82 10.59
C GLY A 165 -5.15 4.97 9.32
N GLN A 166 -4.08 4.20 9.11
CA GLN A 166 -3.93 3.30 7.96
C GLN A 166 -4.91 2.11 8.02
N ILE A 167 -5.17 1.59 9.22
CA ILE A 167 -6.19 0.57 9.46
C ILE A 167 -7.59 1.15 9.21
N PHE A 168 -7.87 2.34 9.73
CA PHE A 168 -9.15 3.02 9.52
C PHE A 168 -9.41 3.34 8.04
N LEU A 169 -8.40 3.83 7.33
CA LEU A 169 -8.47 4.12 5.90
C LEU A 169 -8.73 2.85 5.08
N LEU A 170 -8.07 1.74 5.42
CA LEU A 170 -8.33 0.45 4.79
C LEU A 170 -9.75 -0.05 5.06
N ASN A 171 -10.20 0.00 6.32
CA ASN A 171 -11.55 -0.42 6.69
C ASN A 171 -12.65 0.40 5.99
N THR A 172 -12.44 1.71 5.89
CA THR A 172 -13.37 2.61 5.17
C THR A 172 -13.36 2.31 3.67
N PHE A 173 -12.17 2.07 3.09
CA PHE A 173 -12.02 1.83 1.66
C PHE A 173 -12.67 0.54 1.18
N LEU A 174 -12.58 -0.54 1.95
CA LEU A 174 -13.20 -1.82 1.59
C LEU A 174 -14.73 -1.82 1.76
N GLY A 175 -15.29 -0.71 2.25
CA GLY A 175 -16.72 -0.42 2.16
C GLY A 175 -17.62 -1.35 2.98
N ASN A 176 -17.05 -2.15 3.89
CA ASN A 176 -17.84 -3.08 4.67
C ASN A 176 -18.49 -2.39 5.88
N ARG A 177 -19.71 -2.81 6.23
CA ARG A 177 -20.50 -2.28 7.36
C ARG A 177 -19.88 -2.56 8.73
N SER A 178 -18.83 -3.39 8.81
CA SER A 178 -18.18 -3.81 10.04
C SER A 178 -16.87 -3.07 10.29
N ARG A 179 -16.72 -2.48 11.48
CA ARG A 179 -15.47 -1.83 11.96
C ARG A 179 -14.26 -2.76 12.03
N TRP A 180 -14.49 -4.08 12.04
CA TRP A 180 -13.50 -5.14 12.22
C TRP A 180 -13.36 -6.06 11.01
N TYR A 181 -13.52 -5.51 9.80
CA TYR A 181 -13.49 -6.29 8.56
C TYR A 181 -12.27 -7.22 8.43
N GLY A 182 -11.06 -6.71 8.72
CA GLY A 182 -9.83 -7.51 8.63
C GLY A 182 -9.80 -8.72 9.57
N LEU A 183 -10.44 -8.66 10.74
CA LEU A 183 -10.52 -9.80 11.66
C LEU A 183 -11.49 -10.86 11.16
N HIS A 184 -12.61 -10.47 10.55
CA HIS A 184 -13.53 -11.41 9.93
C HIS A 184 -12.87 -12.16 8.77
N VAL A 185 -12.17 -11.44 7.88
CA VAL A 185 -11.41 -12.08 6.79
C VAL A 185 -10.36 -13.05 7.33
N LEU A 186 -9.64 -12.69 8.39
CA LEU A 186 -8.65 -13.57 8.99
C LEU A 186 -9.29 -14.81 9.60
N GLN A 187 -10.42 -14.65 10.30
CA GLN A 187 -11.17 -15.76 10.88
C GLN A 187 -11.68 -16.71 9.80
N ASP A 188 -12.22 -16.17 8.69
CA ASP A 188 -12.67 -16.98 7.56
C ASP A 188 -11.52 -17.75 6.91
N LEU A 189 -10.37 -17.09 6.73
CA LEU A 189 -9.16 -17.74 6.21
C LEU A 189 -8.63 -18.84 7.16
N MET A 190 -8.66 -18.61 8.47
CA MET A 190 -8.25 -19.59 9.47
C MET A 190 -9.18 -20.80 9.55
N ASN A 191 -10.48 -20.58 9.32
CA ASN A 191 -11.48 -21.64 9.27
C ASN A 191 -11.53 -22.35 7.91
N GLY A 192 -10.76 -21.88 6.93
CA GLY A 192 -10.70 -22.45 5.58
C GLY A 192 -11.88 -22.08 4.69
N HIS A 193 -12.68 -21.07 5.06
CA HIS A 193 -13.73 -20.55 4.18
C HIS A 193 -13.10 -19.82 3.00
N GLU A 194 -13.37 -20.29 1.80
CA GLU A 194 -12.88 -19.66 0.59
C GLU A 194 -13.71 -18.41 0.20
N TRP A 195 -13.19 -17.66 -0.78
CA TRP A 195 -13.87 -16.50 -1.38
C TRP A 195 -15.24 -16.85 -1.99
N GLU A 196 -15.46 -18.10 -2.39
CA GLU A 196 -16.71 -18.58 -2.99
C GLU A 196 -17.87 -18.57 -1.97
N GLU A 197 -17.56 -18.80 -0.70
CA GLU A 197 -18.54 -18.85 0.39
C GLU A 197 -18.63 -17.52 1.14
N SER A 198 -17.48 -16.90 1.44
CA SER A 198 -17.41 -15.65 2.19
C SER A 198 -17.73 -14.41 1.35
N GLY A 199 -17.58 -14.48 0.03
CA GLY A 199 -17.65 -13.33 -0.87
C GLY A 199 -16.57 -12.28 -0.63
N HIS A 200 -15.54 -12.62 0.14
CA HIS A 200 -14.39 -11.76 0.38
C HIS A 200 -13.37 -11.94 -0.75
N PHE A 201 -12.97 -10.81 -1.37
CA PHE A 201 -12.00 -10.76 -2.47
C PHE A 201 -12.25 -11.81 -3.56
N PRO A 202 -13.39 -11.74 -4.26
CA PRO A 202 -13.73 -12.74 -5.26
C PRO A 202 -12.78 -12.70 -6.45
N ARG A 203 -12.36 -13.88 -6.90
CA ARG A 203 -11.51 -14.07 -8.09
C ARG A 203 -12.32 -14.02 -9.38
N VAL A 204 -13.60 -14.39 -9.30
CA VAL A 204 -14.55 -14.37 -10.40
C VAL A 204 -15.78 -13.57 -9.99
N THR A 205 -16.20 -12.65 -10.85
CA THR A 205 -17.39 -11.82 -10.68
C THR A 205 -18.26 -11.87 -11.93
N LEU A 206 -19.45 -11.28 -11.85
CA LEU A 206 -20.36 -11.11 -12.97
C LEU A 206 -20.35 -9.65 -13.43
N CYS A 207 -20.32 -9.45 -14.75
CA CYS A 207 -20.45 -8.14 -15.37
C CYS A 207 -21.66 -8.15 -16.30
N ASP A 208 -22.39 -7.02 -16.32
CA ASP A 208 -23.54 -6.83 -17.18
C ASP A 208 -23.19 -5.84 -18.30
N PHE A 209 -23.43 -6.24 -19.55
CA PHE A 209 -23.24 -5.44 -20.75
C PHE A 209 -24.57 -5.08 -21.38
N GLU A 210 -24.73 -3.81 -21.76
CA GLU A 210 -25.91 -3.33 -22.47
C GLU A 210 -25.55 -3.06 -23.93
N VAL A 211 -26.12 -3.86 -24.84
CA VAL A 211 -25.95 -3.72 -26.28
C VAL A 211 -27.23 -3.14 -26.86
N LYS A 212 -27.12 -2.00 -27.54
CA LYS A 212 -28.25 -1.34 -28.20
C LYS A 212 -28.36 -1.84 -29.63
N VAL A 213 -29.50 -2.45 -29.97
CA VAL A 213 -29.81 -2.91 -31.34
C VAL A 213 -31.19 -2.38 -31.74
N LEU A 214 -31.24 -1.57 -32.81
CA LEU A 214 -32.47 -1.09 -33.48
C LEU A 214 -33.64 -0.75 -32.53
N GLY A 215 -33.42 0.17 -31.60
CA GLY A 215 -34.45 0.70 -30.71
C GLY A 215 -34.69 -0.11 -29.43
N ASN A 216 -34.03 -1.26 -29.24
CA ASN A 216 -34.10 -2.05 -28.02
C ASN A 216 -32.73 -2.20 -27.36
N VAL A 217 -32.70 -2.25 -26.03
CA VAL A 217 -31.47 -2.50 -25.26
C VAL A 217 -31.50 -3.94 -24.78
N HIS A 218 -30.55 -4.74 -25.27
CA HIS A 218 -30.35 -6.12 -24.85
C HIS A 218 -29.23 -6.19 -23.83
N ARG A 219 -29.51 -6.80 -22.68
CA ARG A 219 -28.55 -6.92 -21.60
C ARG A 219 -28.03 -8.33 -21.49
N HIS A 220 -26.71 -8.47 -21.49
CA HIS A 220 -25.99 -9.73 -21.40
C HIS A 220 -25.18 -9.77 -20.11
N THR A 221 -25.25 -10.87 -19.37
CA THR A 221 -24.43 -11.09 -18.17
C THR A 221 -23.37 -12.14 -18.51
N VAL A 222 -22.12 -11.86 -18.19
CA VAL A 222 -20.99 -12.79 -18.40
C VAL A 222 -20.14 -12.90 -17.15
N GLN A 223 -19.40 -14.01 -17.04
CA GLN A 223 -18.41 -14.20 -15.98
C GLN A 223 -17.11 -13.48 -16.34
N CYS A 224 -16.57 -12.75 -15.38
CA CYS A 224 -15.34 -11.97 -15.51
C CYS A 224 -14.34 -12.46 -14.48
N VAL A 225 -13.15 -12.81 -14.93
CA VAL A 225 -12.04 -13.15 -14.03
C VAL A 225 -11.32 -11.85 -13.70
N LEU A 226 -11.22 -11.52 -12.42
CA LEU A 226 -10.41 -10.38 -12.00
C LEU A 226 -8.93 -10.76 -12.14
N MET A 227 -8.27 -10.17 -13.15
CA MET A 227 -6.85 -10.39 -13.42
C MET A 227 -5.95 -9.90 -12.27
N ILE A 228 -6.44 -8.97 -11.45
CA ILE A 228 -5.70 -8.40 -10.33
C ILE A 228 -5.81 -9.36 -9.14
N ASN A 229 -4.81 -10.22 -8.99
CA ASN A 229 -4.61 -10.93 -7.73
C ASN A 229 -4.12 -9.93 -6.67
N MET A 230 -5.05 -9.42 -5.86
CA MET A 230 -4.78 -8.44 -4.80
C MET A 230 -3.66 -8.90 -3.85
N PHE A 231 -3.52 -10.21 -3.61
CA PHE A 231 -2.44 -10.75 -2.78
C PHE A 231 -1.06 -10.59 -3.43
N VAL A 232 -0.93 -10.93 -4.72
CA VAL A 232 0.34 -10.76 -5.44
C VAL A 232 0.70 -9.28 -5.54
N PHE A 233 -0.28 -8.42 -5.80
CA PHE A 233 -0.04 -6.97 -5.90
C PHE A 233 0.42 -6.37 -4.55
N ILE A 234 -0.20 -6.77 -3.43
CA ILE A 234 0.21 -6.32 -2.09
C ILE A 234 1.61 -6.85 -1.74
N LEU A 235 1.93 -8.10 -2.10
CA LEU A 235 3.24 -8.70 -1.82
C LEU A 235 4.35 -8.03 -2.63
N GLU A 236 4.14 -7.77 -3.92
CA GLU A 236 5.08 -7.05 -4.78
C GLU A 236 5.27 -5.61 -4.29
N PHE A 237 4.19 -4.94 -3.90
CA PHE A 237 4.26 -3.58 -3.37
C PHE A 237 4.98 -3.52 -2.02
N LYS A 238 4.73 -4.49 -1.12
CA LYS A 238 5.45 -4.64 0.14
C LYS A 238 6.95 -4.89 -0.11
N TYR A 239 7.28 -5.79 -1.05
CA TYR A 239 8.66 -6.11 -1.41
C TYR A 239 9.40 -4.89 -1.98
N PHE A 240 8.76 -4.16 -2.90
CA PHE A 240 9.29 -2.91 -3.44
C PHE A 240 9.53 -1.88 -2.33
N TRP A 241 8.59 -1.74 -1.40
CA TRP A 241 8.68 -0.80 -0.29
C TRP A 241 9.78 -1.17 0.72
N GLU A 242 9.88 -2.44 1.13
CA GLU A 242 10.93 -2.93 2.04
C GLU A 242 12.34 -2.73 1.46
N LYS A 243 12.51 -2.97 0.15
CA LYS A 243 13.79 -2.70 -0.53
C LYS A 243 14.17 -1.22 -0.55
N ASN A 244 13.20 -0.33 -0.72
CA ASN A 244 13.46 1.11 -0.76
C ASN A 244 13.60 1.71 0.65
N LEU A 245 12.89 1.19 1.65
CA LEU A 245 13.06 1.55 3.06
C LEU A 245 14.43 1.15 3.60
N GLY A 246 14.95 -0.02 3.23
CA GLY A 246 16.30 -0.44 3.63
C GLY A 246 17.38 0.59 3.25
N LYS A 247 17.25 1.18 2.05
CA LYS A 247 18.15 2.25 1.59
C LYS A 247 17.96 3.60 2.30
N ILE A 248 16.81 3.82 2.92
CA ILE A 248 16.46 5.04 3.65
C ILE A 248 17.04 5.02 5.07
N TRP A 249 17.31 3.83 5.63
CA TRP A 249 17.93 3.62 6.94
C TRP A 249 19.46 3.43 6.88
N GLU A 250 20.02 3.13 5.70
CA GLU A 250 21.47 3.09 5.46
C GLU A 250 22.09 4.46 5.10
N LEU A 251 21.29 5.53 5.04
CA LEU A 251 21.71 6.92 4.82
C LEU A 251 21.42 7.80 6.04
#